data_AF-A0A3N9MZK5-F1
#
_entry.id   AF-A0A3N9MZK5-F1
#
_cell.length_a   1.000
_cell.length_b   1.000
_cell.length_c   1.000
_cell.angle_alpha   90.00
_cell.angle_beta   90.00
_cell.angle_gamma   90.00
#
_symmetry.space_group_name_H-M   'P 1'
#
loop_
_entity.id
_entity.type
_entity.pdbx_description
1 polymer ?
#
loop_
_entity_poly.entity_id
_entity_poly.type
_entity_poly.pdbx_seq_one_letter_code
_entity_poly.pdbx_strand_id
1 'polypeptide(L)'
;MSCKIKNGFFWLLAVLGALEASNTYPTWFLYPKNYDSIYVGYTYNGSPEYIDAENTFCVYQECIVSGTLEIYGTEKEQGLLRNSNYYYFFSPDSLEAVRDKLYQADRFNISILTDDYVSAFVLDTAYQFQAEYIDSRNLQAPEWLNKDFFEDDKYYYGIGMYTSTGGESDAWKTAEERSIFKIITNIAVQFHKLKMFKQDEAGAEIMDEISIIKVKYLLKNIKILERYPDRENALFYVLTRIAKSDVISPMMR
;
A
#
# COMPACT_ATOMS: atom_id res chain seq x y z
N MET A 1 23.44 -41.77 38.73
CA MET A 1 22.46 -41.82 37.62
C MET A 1 21.65 -40.54 37.65
N SER A 2 22.01 -39.57 36.82
CA SER A 2 21.31 -38.30 36.67
C SER A 2 20.90 -38.18 35.21
N CYS A 3 19.61 -38.24 34.93
CA CYS A 3 19.04 -37.80 33.66
C CYS A 3 17.92 -36.82 34.00
N LYS A 4 18.24 -35.53 33.96
CA LYS A 4 17.26 -34.45 33.92
C LYS A 4 17.32 -33.84 32.53
N ILE A 5 16.41 -34.31 31.68
CA ILE A 5 16.00 -33.64 30.44
C ILE A 5 15.55 -32.22 30.82
N LYS A 6 16.11 -31.20 30.17
CA LYS A 6 15.58 -29.83 30.24
C LYS A 6 15.62 -29.17 28.86
N ASN A 7 14.58 -29.44 28.09
CA ASN A 7 13.63 -28.55 27.38
C ASN A 7 13.95 -27.05 27.11
N GLY A 8 15.12 -26.51 27.47
CA GLY A 8 15.47 -25.10 27.22
C GLY A 8 16.12 -24.85 25.87
N PHE A 9 16.76 -25.87 25.28
CA PHE A 9 17.52 -25.69 24.03
C PHE A 9 16.64 -25.69 22.77
N PHE A 10 15.49 -26.38 22.82
CA PHE A 10 14.56 -26.45 21.69
C PHE A 10 13.74 -25.17 21.50
N TRP A 11 13.41 -24.47 22.59
CA TRP A 11 12.73 -23.17 22.53
C TRP A 11 13.64 -22.05 21.99
N LEU A 12 14.95 -22.10 22.28
CA LEU A 12 15.87 -21.08 21.78
C LEU A 12 16.12 -21.17 20.26
N LEU A 13 16.13 -22.39 19.70
CA LEU A 13 16.21 -22.60 18.25
C LEU A 13 14.91 -22.22 17.52
N ALA A 14 13.75 -22.46 18.14
CA ALA A 14 12.46 -22.01 17.58
C ALA A 14 12.33 -20.48 17.58
N VAL A 15 12.91 -19.79 18.57
CA VAL A 15 12.93 -18.31 18.65
C VAL A 15 13.96 -17.70 17.68
N LEU A 16 15.10 -18.36 17.44
CA LEU A 16 16.08 -17.89 16.45
C LEU A 16 15.66 -18.14 15.01
N GLY A 17 14.85 -19.17 14.73
CA GLY A 17 14.21 -19.39 13.42
C GLY A 17 13.00 -18.48 13.16
N ALA A 18 12.38 -17.93 14.20
CA ALA A 18 11.23 -17.03 14.10
C ALA A 18 11.59 -15.54 13.87
N LEU A 19 12.90 -15.23 13.84
CA LEU A 19 13.42 -13.88 13.61
C LEU A 19 13.82 -13.63 12.14
N GLU A 20 13.77 -14.65 11.29
CA GLU A 20 13.76 -14.41 9.85
C GLU A 20 12.32 -14.10 9.42
N ALA A 21 12.03 -12.81 9.22
CA ALA A 21 10.97 -12.44 8.28
C ALA A 21 11.19 -13.26 7.02
N SER A 22 10.14 -13.89 6.47
CA SER A 22 10.27 -14.72 5.28
C SER A 22 10.98 -13.91 4.19
N ASN A 23 12.20 -14.30 3.86
CA ASN A 23 12.95 -13.66 2.78
C ASN A 23 12.38 -14.06 1.42
N THR A 24 11.44 -15.00 1.37
CA THR A 24 10.81 -15.49 0.16
C THR A 24 9.40 -14.95 0.02
N TYR A 25 9.09 -14.50 -1.19
CA TYR A 25 7.74 -14.08 -1.59
C TYR A 25 7.30 -14.84 -2.82
N PRO A 26 5.99 -15.12 -2.95
CA PRO A 26 5.49 -15.67 -4.19
C PRO A 26 5.48 -14.62 -5.31
N THR A 27 5.70 -15.07 -6.52
CA THR A 27 5.76 -14.26 -7.75
C THR A 27 4.47 -13.51 -8.04
N TRP A 28 3.30 -14.07 -7.72
CA TRP A 28 2.02 -13.37 -7.84
C TRP A 28 1.90 -12.17 -6.91
N PHE A 29 2.63 -12.18 -5.79
CA PHE A 29 2.68 -11.06 -4.86
C PHE A 29 3.69 -10.01 -5.31
N LEU A 30 4.89 -10.40 -5.76
CA LEU A 30 5.89 -9.42 -6.21
C LEU A 30 5.55 -8.79 -7.57
N TYR A 31 4.95 -9.56 -8.48
CA TYR A 31 4.68 -9.13 -9.86
C TYR A 31 3.21 -9.36 -10.27
N PRO A 32 2.22 -8.70 -9.64
CA PRO A 32 0.80 -8.96 -9.91
C PRO A 32 0.39 -8.70 -11.35
N LYS A 33 1.12 -7.85 -12.08
CA LYS A 33 0.92 -7.60 -13.52
C LYS A 33 0.97 -8.85 -14.40
N ASN A 34 1.59 -9.93 -13.91
CA ASN A 34 1.68 -11.20 -14.62
C ASN A 34 0.51 -12.15 -14.28
N TYR A 35 -0.39 -11.74 -13.37
CA TYR A 35 -1.46 -12.57 -12.82
C TYR A 35 -2.77 -11.77 -12.72
N ASP A 36 -3.33 -11.37 -13.87
CA ASP A 36 -4.50 -10.46 -13.95
C ASP A 36 -5.77 -10.94 -13.24
N SER A 37 -5.89 -12.24 -12.96
CA SER A 37 -7.04 -12.86 -12.29
C SER A 37 -6.88 -13.02 -10.78
N ILE A 38 -5.73 -12.61 -10.21
CA ILE A 38 -5.45 -12.71 -8.77
C ILE A 38 -5.76 -11.40 -8.06
N TYR A 39 -6.53 -11.52 -6.98
CA TYR A 39 -6.82 -10.45 -6.03
C TYR A 39 -6.09 -10.75 -4.73
N VAL A 40 -5.38 -9.75 -4.19
CA VAL A 40 -4.59 -9.93 -2.98
C VAL A 40 -5.38 -9.44 -1.78
N GLY A 41 -5.38 -10.23 -0.71
CA GLY A 41 -5.94 -9.87 0.58
C GLY A 41 -4.90 -10.03 1.69
N TYR A 42 -4.92 -9.09 2.64
CA TYR A 42 -4.00 -9.05 3.77
C TYR A 42 -4.72 -9.34 5.09
N THR A 43 -4.08 -10.03 6.02
CA THR A 43 -4.44 -9.90 7.43
C THR A 43 -4.11 -8.47 7.86
N TYR A 44 -5.13 -7.66 8.14
CA TYR A 44 -4.94 -6.23 8.38
C TYR A 44 -5.96 -5.68 9.38
N ASN A 45 -5.49 -4.94 10.39
CA ASN A 45 -6.33 -4.35 11.45
C ASN A 45 -7.32 -5.35 12.10
N GLY A 46 -6.88 -6.59 12.33
CA GLY A 46 -7.70 -7.67 12.90
C GLY A 46 -8.75 -8.24 11.92
N SER A 47 -8.77 -7.78 10.67
CA SER A 47 -9.61 -8.34 9.61
C SER A 47 -8.86 -9.47 8.89
N PRO A 48 -9.55 -10.59 8.58
CA PRO A 48 -8.98 -11.68 7.79
C PRO A 48 -8.84 -11.31 6.31
N GLU A 49 -7.93 -12.01 5.62
CA GLU A 49 -7.50 -11.72 4.25
C GLU A 49 -8.65 -11.68 3.23
N TYR A 50 -9.67 -12.53 3.38
CA TYR A 50 -10.79 -12.56 2.43
C TYR A 50 -11.64 -11.29 2.48
N ILE A 51 -11.84 -10.68 3.66
CA ILE A 51 -12.57 -9.41 3.79
C ILE A 51 -11.78 -8.28 3.12
N ASP A 52 -10.46 -8.25 3.34
CA ASP A 52 -9.61 -7.25 2.70
C ASP A 52 -9.56 -7.44 1.17
N ALA A 53 -9.52 -8.68 0.68
CA ALA A 53 -9.55 -8.99 -0.75
C ALA A 53 -10.86 -8.51 -1.41
N GLU A 54 -12.01 -8.73 -0.79
CA GLU A 54 -13.31 -8.27 -1.30
C GLU A 54 -13.39 -6.73 -1.37
N ASN A 55 -12.93 -6.04 -0.33
CA ASN A 55 -12.89 -4.58 -0.31
C ASN A 55 -11.92 -4.04 -1.35
N THR A 56 -10.72 -4.62 -1.43
CA THR A 56 -9.68 -4.22 -2.39
C THR A 56 -10.13 -4.47 -3.83
N PHE A 57 -10.81 -5.60 -4.09
CA PHE A 57 -11.45 -5.86 -5.38
C PHE A 57 -12.39 -4.72 -5.76
N CYS A 58 -13.30 -4.32 -4.87
CA CYS A 58 -14.25 -3.24 -5.14
C CYS A 58 -13.53 -1.91 -5.40
N VAL A 59 -12.55 -1.55 -4.56
CA VAL A 59 -11.76 -0.32 -4.73
C VAL A 59 -11.04 -0.30 -6.07
N TYR A 60 -10.48 -1.42 -6.49
CA TYR A 60 -9.69 -1.50 -7.71
C TYR A 60 -10.54 -1.52 -8.98
N GLN A 61 -11.77 -2.06 -8.92
CA GLN A 61 -12.69 -2.00 -10.05
C GLN A 61 -13.22 -0.57 -10.25
N GLU A 62 -13.81 0.02 -9.22
CA GLU A 62 -14.37 1.36 -9.27
C GLU A 62 -14.55 1.94 -7.87
N CYS A 63 -13.94 3.11 -7.61
CA CYS A 63 -14.15 3.83 -6.35
C CYS A 63 -14.14 5.35 -6.52
N ILE A 64 -14.80 6.04 -5.59
CA ILE A 64 -14.65 7.46 -5.37
C ILE A 64 -13.63 7.66 -4.26
N VAL A 65 -12.55 8.36 -4.54
CA VAL A 65 -11.62 8.85 -3.52
C VAL A 65 -12.01 10.27 -3.16
N SER A 66 -12.18 10.55 -1.87
CA SER A 66 -12.50 11.88 -1.37
C SER A 66 -11.72 12.20 -0.11
N GLY A 67 -11.12 13.39 -0.03
CA GLY A 67 -10.32 13.78 1.12
C GLY A 67 -9.59 15.11 0.96
N THR A 68 -8.70 15.38 1.92
CA THR A 68 -7.81 16.54 1.94
C THR A 68 -6.37 16.13 2.24
N LEU A 69 -5.42 16.82 1.59
CA LEU A 69 -4.01 16.82 1.95
C LEU A 69 -3.62 18.23 2.37
N GLU A 70 -3.20 18.38 3.60
CA GLU A 70 -2.68 19.62 4.17
C GLU A 70 -1.15 19.54 4.18
N ILE A 71 -0.52 20.58 3.66
CA ILE A 71 0.93 20.72 3.61
C ILE A 71 1.27 22.00 4.37
N TYR A 72 1.97 21.87 5.49
CA TYR A 72 2.44 22.99 6.28
C TYR A 72 3.92 23.25 5.97
N GLY A 73 4.24 24.50 5.64
CA GLY A 73 5.60 24.99 5.54
C GLY A 73 5.81 26.15 6.51
N THR A 74 6.82 26.03 7.36
CA THR A 74 7.24 27.09 8.29
C THR A 74 8.61 27.60 7.84
N GLU A 75 8.85 28.92 7.85
CA GLU A 75 10.18 29.46 7.49
C GLU A 75 11.33 28.92 8.35
N LYS A 76 11.03 28.45 9.57
CA LYS A 76 12.00 27.90 10.53
C LYS A 76 12.18 26.37 10.44
N GLU A 77 11.28 25.63 9.77
CA GLU A 77 11.36 24.16 9.66
C GLU A 77 11.83 23.74 8.27
N GLN A 78 12.92 22.96 8.21
CA GLN A 78 13.45 22.40 6.95
C GLN A 78 12.60 21.25 6.36
N GLY A 79 11.37 21.05 6.86
CA GLY A 79 10.48 19.97 6.43
C GLY A 79 9.06 20.46 6.19
N LEU A 80 8.42 19.93 5.13
CA LEU A 80 6.98 20.11 4.92
C LEU A 80 6.24 19.08 5.77
N LEU A 81 5.46 19.51 6.76
CA LEU A 81 4.54 18.59 7.46
C LEU A 81 3.37 18.29 6.52
N ARG A 82 3.09 17.00 6.32
CA ARG A 82 1.99 16.55 5.46
C ARG A 82 0.97 15.81 6.31
N ASN A 83 -0.27 16.29 6.32
CA ASN A 83 -1.40 15.63 6.97
C ASN A 83 -2.43 15.25 5.91
N SER A 84 -2.72 13.96 5.77
CA SER A 84 -3.64 13.43 4.76
C SER A 84 -4.83 12.77 5.43
N ASN A 85 -6.04 13.18 5.05
CA ASN A 85 -7.29 12.57 5.47
C ASN A 85 -8.14 12.26 4.23
N TYR A 86 -8.12 11.01 3.76
CA TYR A 86 -8.84 10.58 2.57
C TYR A 86 -9.44 9.19 2.75
N TYR A 87 -10.50 8.92 2.00
CA TYR A 87 -11.25 7.66 2.06
C TYR A 87 -11.58 7.18 0.64
N TYR A 88 -11.61 5.86 0.48
CA TYR A 88 -12.08 5.17 -0.71
C TYR A 88 -13.52 4.70 -0.49
N PHE A 89 -14.42 5.10 -1.38
CA PHE A 89 -15.84 4.72 -1.36
C PHE A 89 -16.15 3.89 -2.59
N PHE A 90 -16.76 2.72 -2.40
CA PHE A 90 -17.25 1.87 -3.49
C PHE A 90 -18.74 1.56 -3.27
N SER A 91 -19.44 1.14 -4.32
CA SER A 91 -20.87 0.82 -4.23
C SER A 91 -21.11 -0.40 -3.35
N PRO A 92 -22.12 -0.39 -2.45
CA PRO A 92 -22.57 -1.60 -1.75
C PRO A 92 -22.89 -2.76 -2.69
N ASP A 93 -23.47 -2.47 -3.86
CA ASP A 93 -23.81 -3.47 -4.88
C ASP A 93 -22.54 -4.17 -5.42
N SER A 94 -21.42 -3.45 -5.51
CA SER A 94 -20.14 -4.03 -5.92
C SER A 94 -19.64 -5.05 -4.91
N LEU A 95 -19.79 -4.76 -3.62
CA LEU A 95 -19.39 -5.67 -2.56
C LEU A 95 -20.31 -6.89 -2.52
N GLU A 96 -21.63 -6.69 -2.63
CA GLU A 96 -22.59 -7.80 -2.71
C GLU A 96 -22.34 -8.71 -3.93
N ALA A 97 -21.88 -8.13 -5.04
CA ALA A 97 -21.54 -8.90 -6.24
C ALA A 97 -20.35 -9.86 -6.04
N VAL A 98 -19.40 -9.54 -5.16
CA VAL A 98 -18.16 -10.32 -4.94
C VAL A 98 -18.12 -11.08 -3.62
N ARG A 99 -18.94 -10.70 -2.63
CA ARG A 99 -18.95 -11.29 -1.30
C ARG A 99 -19.10 -12.81 -1.33
N ASP A 100 -18.21 -13.50 -0.62
CA ASP A 100 -18.13 -14.96 -0.50
C ASP A 100 -17.93 -15.69 -1.86
N LYS A 101 -17.54 -14.97 -2.92
CA LYS A 101 -17.26 -15.55 -4.26
C LYS A 101 -15.78 -15.54 -4.62
N LEU A 102 -14.93 -15.03 -3.73
CA LEU A 102 -13.48 -15.09 -3.87
C LEU A 102 -12.95 -16.38 -3.26
N TYR A 103 -12.34 -17.22 -4.09
CA TYR A 103 -11.75 -18.48 -3.69
C TYR A 103 -10.26 -18.30 -3.43
N GLN A 104 -9.79 -18.72 -2.26
CA GLN A 104 -8.36 -18.67 -1.93
C GLN A 104 -7.61 -19.70 -2.77
N ALA A 105 -6.69 -19.23 -3.61
CA ALA A 105 -5.89 -20.05 -4.51
C ALA A 105 -4.46 -20.30 -3.99
N ASP A 106 -3.89 -19.35 -3.25
CA ASP A 106 -2.60 -19.50 -2.56
C ASP A 106 -2.58 -18.62 -1.31
N ARG A 107 -1.67 -18.91 -0.37
CA ARG A 107 -1.50 -18.18 0.88
C ARG A 107 -0.10 -18.34 1.43
N PHE A 108 0.54 -17.24 1.82
CA PHE A 108 1.84 -17.28 2.50
C PHE A 108 1.80 -16.50 3.81
N ASN A 109 2.57 -16.97 4.78
CA ASN A 109 2.74 -16.30 6.07
C ASN A 109 3.77 -15.18 5.91
N ILE A 110 3.37 -13.96 6.22
CA ILE A 110 4.24 -12.78 6.09
C ILE A 110 4.93 -12.42 7.41
N SER A 111 4.36 -12.84 8.54
CA SER A 111 4.95 -12.70 9.86
C SER A 111 4.53 -13.84 10.76
N ILE A 112 5.50 -14.68 11.12
CA ILE A 112 5.28 -15.83 12.01
C ILE A 112 4.90 -15.36 13.41
N LEU A 113 5.44 -14.21 13.84
CA LEU A 113 5.24 -13.67 15.20
C LEU A 113 3.83 -13.16 15.44
N THR A 114 3.22 -12.55 14.41
CA THR A 114 1.87 -11.97 14.48
C THR A 114 0.81 -12.87 13.85
N ASP A 115 1.22 -14.00 13.27
CA ASP A 115 0.35 -14.90 12.50
C ASP A 115 -0.38 -14.15 11.37
N ASP A 116 0.33 -13.22 10.73
CA ASP A 116 -0.17 -12.46 9.59
C ASP A 116 0.08 -13.22 8.29
N TYR A 117 -0.89 -13.13 7.39
CA TYR A 117 -0.85 -13.81 6.10
C TYR A 117 -1.25 -12.85 4.98
N VAL A 118 -0.82 -13.22 3.79
CA VAL A 118 -1.29 -12.66 2.55
C VAL A 118 -1.78 -13.79 1.66
N SER A 119 -2.98 -13.63 1.13
CA SER A 119 -3.65 -14.63 0.31
C SER A 119 -3.92 -14.12 -1.09
N ALA A 120 -3.78 -15.02 -2.06
CA ALA A 120 -4.21 -14.84 -3.42
C ALA A 120 -5.63 -15.41 -3.57
N PHE A 121 -6.54 -14.60 -4.08
CA PHE A 121 -7.93 -14.96 -4.34
C PHE A 121 -8.25 -14.88 -5.82
N VAL A 122 -9.17 -15.74 -6.28
CA VAL A 122 -9.62 -15.81 -7.67
C VAL A 122 -11.14 -15.92 -7.72
N LEU A 123 -11.75 -15.43 -8.81
CA LEU A 123 -13.18 -15.60 -9.06
C LEU A 123 -13.51 -16.92 -9.76
N ASP A 124 -12.59 -17.39 -10.61
CA ASP A 124 -12.75 -18.63 -11.37
C ASP A 124 -12.02 -19.77 -10.66
N THR A 125 -12.77 -20.76 -10.18
CA THR A 125 -12.21 -21.94 -9.50
C THR A 125 -11.42 -22.86 -10.44
N ALA A 126 -11.60 -22.72 -11.77
CA ALA A 126 -10.78 -23.41 -12.75
C ALA A 126 -9.42 -22.73 -12.98
N TYR A 127 -9.23 -21.51 -12.48
CA TYR A 127 -7.95 -20.81 -12.60
C TYR A 127 -6.87 -21.53 -11.81
N GLN A 128 -5.84 -21.99 -12.51
CA GLN A 128 -4.67 -22.61 -11.91
C GLN A 128 -3.43 -21.82 -12.25
N PHE A 129 -2.61 -21.57 -11.24
CA PHE A 129 -1.28 -21.04 -11.40
C PHE A 129 -0.34 -21.75 -10.44
N GLN A 130 0.95 -21.79 -10.80
CA GLN A 130 1.98 -22.29 -9.92
C GLN A 130 2.70 -21.09 -9.31
N ALA A 131 2.64 -20.98 -7.98
CA ALA A 131 3.39 -19.97 -7.27
C ALA A 131 4.87 -20.35 -7.26
N GLU A 132 5.69 -19.60 -7.99
CA GLU A 132 7.13 -19.62 -7.81
C GLU A 132 7.52 -18.65 -6.70
N TYR A 133 8.44 -19.05 -5.83
CA TYR A 133 8.92 -18.22 -4.73
C TYR A 133 10.29 -17.64 -5.06
N ILE A 134 10.44 -16.33 -4.85
CA ILE A 134 11.68 -15.61 -5.07
C ILE A 134 12.23 -15.15 -3.72
N ASP A 135 13.51 -15.41 -3.51
CA ASP A 135 14.27 -14.83 -2.41
C ASP A 135 14.53 -13.34 -2.68
N SER A 136 13.91 -12.50 -1.87
CA SER A 136 14.01 -11.03 -1.93
C SER A 136 15.43 -10.50 -1.85
N ARG A 137 16.37 -11.25 -1.24
CA ARG A 137 17.79 -10.85 -1.16
C ARG A 137 18.47 -10.87 -2.52
N ASN A 138 17.89 -11.58 -3.49
CA ASN A 138 18.40 -11.68 -4.86
C ASN A 138 17.68 -10.70 -5.81
N LEU A 139 16.71 -9.91 -5.33
CA LEU A 139 16.03 -8.94 -6.16
C LEU A 139 16.94 -7.74 -6.44
N GLN A 140 17.00 -7.34 -7.71
CA GLN A 140 17.63 -6.09 -8.08
C GLN A 140 16.64 -4.95 -7.88
N ALA A 141 17.15 -3.83 -7.37
CA ALA A 141 16.39 -2.59 -7.24
C ALA A 141 15.85 -2.15 -8.61
N PRO A 142 14.53 -2.04 -8.79
CA PRO A 142 13.97 -1.65 -10.08
C PRO A 142 14.15 -0.16 -10.35
N GLU A 143 14.27 0.20 -11.65
CA GLU A 143 14.55 1.58 -12.09
C GLU A 143 13.52 2.62 -11.62
N TRP A 144 12.29 2.17 -11.36
CA TRP A 144 11.21 3.06 -10.95
C TRP A 144 11.37 3.59 -9.52
N LEU A 145 12.19 2.99 -8.65
CA LEU A 145 12.35 3.40 -7.24
C LEU A 145 12.79 4.86 -7.05
N ASN A 146 13.49 5.45 -8.02
CA ASN A 146 13.98 6.83 -7.94
C ASN A 146 12.92 7.88 -8.28
N LYS A 147 11.65 7.48 -8.43
CA LYS A 147 10.52 8.34 -8.79
C LYS A 147 9.46 8.25 -7.71
N ASP A 148 8.68 9.32 -7.55
CA ASP A 148 7.47 9.33 -6.71
C ASP A 148 6.20 9.10 -7.55
N PHE A 149 6.24 9.59 -8.79
CA PHE A 149 5.15 9.60 -9.75
C PHE A 149 5.73 9.79 -11.15
N PHE A 150 5.14 9.17 -12.15
CA PHE A 150 5.44 9.44 -13.55
C PHE A 150 4.24 9.08 -14.43
N GLU A 151 4.30 9.46 -15.70
CA GLU A 151 3.23 9.16 -16.66
C GLU A 151 3.83 8.81 -18.03
N ASP A 152 3.04 8.09 -18.82
CA ASP A 152 3.26 7.93 -20.26
C ASP A 152 2.03 8.46 -21.02
N ASP A 153 1.90 8.15 -22.31
CA ASP A 153 0.77 8.60 -23.13
C ASP A 153 -0.60 8.09 -22.65
N LYS A 154 -0.65 6.94 -21.95
CA LYS A 154 -1.88 6.21 -21.63
C LYS A 154 -2.15 6.08 -20.14
N TYR A 155 -1.12 6.14 -19.31
CA TYR A 155 -1.20 5.76 -17.90
C TYR A 155 -0.53 6.78 -16.98
N TYR A 156 -1.09 6.87 -15.77
CA TYR A 156 -0.43 7.43 -14.60
C TYR A 156 0.18 6.30 -13.78
N TYR A 157 1.36 6.56 -13.23
CA TYR A 157 2.09 5.65 -12.36
C TYR A 157 2.40 6.33 -11.03
N GLY A 158 2.06 5.67 -9.94
CA GLY A 158 2.35 6.13 -8.58
C GLY A 158 3.20 5.13 -7.84
N ILE A 159 4.15 5.63 -7.05
CA ILE A 159 5.03 4.81 -6.24
C ILE A 159 4.77 5.14 -4.78
N GLY A 160 4.34 4.13 -4.04
CA GLY A 160 4.09 4.22 -2.60
C GLY A 160 5.20 3.54 -1.83
N MET A 161 5.52 4.10 -0.66
CA MET A 161 6.55 3.59 0.22
C MET A 161 6.12 3.70 1.67
N TYR A 162 6.41 2.66 2.45
CA TYR A 162 6.22 2.62 3.91
C TYR A 162 7.28 1.79 4.60
N THR A 163 7.52 2.07 5.88
CA THR A 163 8.45 1.35 6.76
C THR A 163 7.71 0.25 7.54
N SER A 164 8.33 -0.89 7.84
CA SER A 164 7.71 -1.96 8.64
C SER A 164 7.57 -1.69 10.15
N THR A 165 7.60 -0.43 10.59
CA THR A 165 7.43 -0.06 12.00
C THR A 165 6.11 -0.55 12.61
N GLY A 166 5.09 -0.82 11.80
CA GLY A 166 3.79 -1.39 12.19
C GLY A 166 3.60 -2.89 11.88
N GLY A 167 4.62 -3.56 11.35
CA GLY A 167 4.52 -4.91 10.78
C GLY A 167 4.55 -4.89 9.25
N GLU A 168 4.89 -6.03 8.65
CA GLU A 168 5.11 -6.11 7.21
C GLU A 168 3.80 -6.01 6.40
N SER A 169 2.72 -6.63 6.88
CA SER A 169 1.39 -6.54 6.24
C SER A 169 0.90 -5.09 6.17
N ASP A 170 1.03 -4.35 7.27
CA ASP A 170 0.70 -2.92 7.33
C ASP A 170 1.56 -2.09 6.38
N ALA A 171 2.85 -2.41 6.26
CA ALA A 171 3.74 -1.71 5.34
C ALA A 171 3.37 -1.92 3.88
N TRP A 172 3.04 -3.15 3.47
CA TRP A 172 2.58 -3.41 2.11
C TRP A 172 1.26 -2.72 1.81
N LYS A 173 0.28 -2.84 2.71
CA LYS A 173 -1.04 -2.22 2.52
C LYS A 173 -0.94 -0.69 2.45
N THR A 174 -0.19 -0.10 3.38
CA THR A 174 0.02 1.36 3.40
C THR A 174 0.80 1.84 2.19
N ALA A 175 1.80 1.08 1.71
CA ALA A 175 2.51 1.40 0.47
C ALA A 175 1.58 1.32 -0.76
N GLU A 176 0.69 0.34 -0.84
CA GLU A 176 -0.35 0.29 -1.90
C GLU A 176 -1.23 1.54 -1.87
N GLU A 177 -1.80 1.89 -0.72
CA GLU A 177 -2.67 3.05 -0.61
C GLU A 177 -1.95 4.36 -0.93
N ARG A 178 -0.70 4.50 -0.49
CA ARG A 178 0.15 5.66 -0.81
C ARG A 178 0.46 5.75 -2.30
N SER A 179 0.67 4.63 -2.98
CA SER A 179 0.96 4.62 -4.41
C SER A 179 -0.23 5.16 -5.23
N ILE A 180 -1.45 4.79 -4.86
CA ILE A 180 -2.68 5.32 -5.46
C ILE A 180 -2.83 6.81 -5.13
N PHE A 181 -2.62 7.18 -3.87
CA PHE A 181 -2.74 8.56 -3.42
C PHE A 181 -1.71 9.49 -4.10
N LYS A 182 -0.51 9.00 -4.40
CA LYS A 182 0.51 9.73 -5.19
C LYS A 182 0.01 10.06 -6.60
N ILE A 183 -0.72 9.17 -7.26
CA ILE A 183 -1.35 9.49 -8.55
C ILE A 183 -2.31 10.66 -8.39
N ILE A 184 -3.24 10.56 -7.42
CA ILE A 184 -4.32 11.54 -7.23
C ILE A 184 -3.79 12.91 -6.85
N THR A 185 -2.79 12.97 -5.97
CA THR A 185 -2.24 14.22 -5.45
C THR A 185 -1.37 14.95 -6.49
N ASN A 186 -0.68 14.23 -7.38
CA ASN A 186 0.10 14.85 -8.45
C ASN A 186 -0.78 15.40 -9.58
N ILE A 187 -1.98 14.85 -9.80
CA ILE A 187 -2.93 15.34 -10.80
C ILE A 187 -3.95 16.35 -10.22
N ALA A 188 -3.90 16.65 -8.92
CA ALA A 188 -4.87 17.51 -8.25
C ALA A 188 -4.79 18.95 -8.76
N VAL A 189 -5.86 19.41 -9.42
CA VAL A 189 -5.92 20.74 -10.04
C VAL A 189 -6.36 21.84 -9.05
N GLN A 190 -6.96 21.48 -7.91
CA GLN A 190 -7.48 22.44 -6.94
C GLN A 190 -6.58 22.56 -5.70
N PHE A 191 -5.80 23.63 -5.69
CA PHE A 191 -4.90 23.99 -4.60
C PHE A 191 -5.37 25.30 -3.96
N HIS A 192 -5.60 25.28 -2.65
CA HIS A 192 -5.86 26.49 -1.87
C HIS A 192 -4.64 26.79 -1.00
N LYS A 193 -4.03 27.95 -1.21
CA LYS A 193 -2.90 28.43 -0.42
C LYS A 193 -3.39 29.45 0.60
N LEU A 194 -3.23 29.14 1.87
CA LEU A 194 -3.46 30.04 2.98
C LEU A 194 -2.10 30.49 3.52
N LYS A 195 -1.89 31.80 3.61
CA LYS A 195 -0.72 32.37 4.29
C LYS A 195 -1.18 32.93 5.62
N MET A 196 -0.56 32.50 6.71
CA MET A 196 -0.80 33.00 8.05
C MET A 196 0.45 33.72 8.54
N PHE A 197 0.27 34.91 9.09
CA PHE A 197 1.36 35.66 9.72
C PHE A 197 1.17 35.56 11.24
N LYS A 198 2.22 35.14 11.96
CA LYS A 198 2.25 35.08 13.42
C LYS A 198 3.41 35.93 13.92
N GLN A 199 3.21 36.71 14.97
CA GLN A 199 4.33 37.33 15.68
C GLN A 199 4.92 36.32 16.66
N ASP A 200 6.24 36.15 16.65
CA ASP A 200 6.93 35.39 17.67
C ASP A 200 7.10 36.20 18.97
N GLU A 201 7.59 35.53 20.03
CA GLU A 201 7.77 36.14 21.35
C GLU A 201 8.76 37.34 21.33
N ALA A 202 9.59 37.46 20.29
CA ALA A 202 10.52 38.56 20.07
C ALA A 202 9.94 39.68 19.17
N GLY A 203 8.68 39.54 18.72
CA GLY A 203 8.00 40.49 17.85
C GLY A 203 8.34 40.36 16.36
N ALA A 204 9.07 39.31 15.96
CA ALA A 204 9.35 39.04 14.55
C ALA A 204 8.14 38.35 13.91
N GLU A 205 7.78 38.78 12.69
CA GLU A 205 6.71 38.18 11.90
C GLU A 205 7.22 36.87 11.28
N ILE A 206 6.69 35.74 11.75
CA ILE A 206 6.85 34.42 11.15
C ILE A 206 5.71 34.22 10.15
N MET A 207 6.08 33.88 8.91
CA MET A 207 5.11 33.44 7.90
C MET A 207 4.95 31.92 7.95
N ASP A 208 3.75 31.46 8.29
CA ASP A 208 3.33 30.07 8.14
C ASP A 208 2.55 29.95 6.81
N GLU A 209 2.94 29.00 5.98
CA GLU A 209 2.22 28.68 4.75
C GLU A 209 1.48 27.34 4.92
N ILE A 210 0.15 27.38 4.80
CA ILE A 210 -0.69 26.19 4.81
C ILE A 210 -1.28 26.02 3.42
N SER A 211 -0.97 24.89 2.80
CA SER A 211 -1.45 24.51 1.49
C SER A 211 -2.43 23.35 1.62
N ILE A 212 -3.67 23.54 1.18
CA ILE A 212 -4.73 22.53 1.27
C ILE A 212 -5.09 22.07 -0.15
N ILE A 213 -4.88 20.79 -0.40
CA ILE A 213 -5.28 20.10 -1.63
C ILE A 213 -6.53 19.30 -1.32
N LYS A 214 -7.65 19.65 -1.98
CA LYS A 214 -8.87 18.83 -1.91
C LYS A 214 -8.82 17.81 -3.04
N VAL A 215 -8.93 16.53 -2.68
CA VAL A 215 -8.98 15.45 -3.66
C VAL A 215 -10.41 14.91 -3.73
N LYS A 216 -10.98 14.88 -4.94
CA LYS A 216 -12.21 14.15 -5.23
C LYS A 216 -12.09 13.58 -6.63
N TYR A 217 -12.04 12.26 -6.75
CA TYR A 217 -11.83 11.56 -8.03
C TYR A 217 -12.65 10.28 -8.05
N LEU A 218 -13.23 9.96 -9.21
CA LEU A 218 -13.68 8.61 -9.54
C LEU A 218 -12.50 7.91 -10.22
N LEU A 219 -12.09 6.78 -9.67
CA LEU A 219 -11.02 5.92 -10.19
C LEU A 219 -11.63 4.60 -10.65
N LYS A 220 -11.11 4.06 -11.75
CA LYS A 220 -11.46 2.72 -12.25
C LYS A 220 -10.21 1.93 -12.58
N ASN A 221 -10.34 0.61 -12.59
CA ASN A 221 -9.32 -0.34 -13.05
C ASN A 221 -7.91 -0.06 -12.48
N ILE A 222 -7.81 0.15 -11.17
CA ILE A 222 -6.53 0.32 -10.49
C ILE A 222 -5.74 -0.98 -10.60
N LYS A 223 -4.46 -0.88 -10.98
CA LYS A 223 -3.58 -2.05 -11.14
C LYS A 223 -2.30 -1.88 -10.34
N ILE A 224 -2.08 -2.77 -9.39
CA ILE A 224 -0.76 -2.96 -8.78
C ILE A 224 0.12 -3.72 -9.77
N LEU A 225 1.28 -3.18 -10.09
CA LEU A 225 2.16 -3.76 -11.09
C LEU A 225 3.30 -4.57 -10.48
N GLU A 226 3.90 -4.03 -9.43
CA GLU A 226 5.14 -4.55 -8.87
C GLU A 226 5.28 -4.14 -7.40
N ARG A 227 5.89 -5.03 -6.61
CA ARG A 227 6.24 -4.81 -5.21
C ARG A 227 7.72 -5.07 -5.02
N TYR A 228 8.40 -4.20 -4.29
CA TYR A 228 9.83 -4.33 -4.00
C TYR A 228 10.11 -4.12 -2.51
N PRO A 229 10.63 -5.15 -1.80
CA PRO A 229 11.07 -5.01 -0.42
C PRO A 229 12.54 -4.60 -0.37
N ASP A 230 12.82 -3.41 0.14
CA ASP A 230 14.16 -2.98 0.54
C ASP A 230 14.40 -3.39 1.99
N ARG A 231 14.92 -4.60 2.16
CA ARG A 231 15.17 -5.19 3.47
C ARG A 231 16.28 -4.48 4.25
N GLU A 232 17.26 -3.88 3.56
CA GLU A 232 18.37 -3.17 4.20
C GLU A 232 17.87 -1.93 4.96
N ASN A 233 16.90 -1.22 4.38
CA ASN A 233 16.33 -0.01 4.97
C ASN A 233 14.96 -0.24 5.65
N ALA A 234 14.47 -1.48 5.66
CA ALA A 234 13.13 -1.85 6.13
C ALA A 234 12.00 -1.05 5.44
N LEU A 235 12.14 -0.82 4.13
CA LEU A 235 11.21 -0.08 3.28
C LEU A 235 10.50 -1.02 2.30
N PHE A 236 9.22 -0.75 2.07
CA PHE A 236 8.36 -1.55 1.20
C PHE A 236 7.78 -0.63 0.14
N TYR A 237 8.02 -0.98 -1.12
CA TYR A 237 7.67 -0.15 -2.26
C TYR A 237 6.63 -0.83 -3.14
N VAL A 238 5.65 -0.06 -3.59
CA VAL A 238 4.61 -0.55 -4.49
C VAL A 238 4.47 0.39 -5.68
N LEU A 239 4.50 -0.19 -6.88
CA LEU A 239 4.19 0.50 -8.12
C LEU A 239 2.74 0.22 -8.53
N THR A 240 1.97 1.30 -8.69
CA THR A 240 0.58 1.26 -9.16
C THR A 240 0.44 2.00 -10.47
N ARG A 241 -0.51 1.55 -11.30
CA ARG A 241 -0.88 2.14 -12.58
C ARG A 241 -2.39 2.32 -12.69
N ILE A 242 -2.82 3.45 -13.23
CA ILE A 242 -4.21 3.73 -13.61
C ILE A 242 -4.23 4.35 -15.00
N ALA A 243 -5.15 3.93 -15.88
CA ALA A 243 -5.29 4.55 -17.20
C ALA A 243 -5.77 6.00 -17.05
N LYS A 244 -5.26 6.92 -17.88
CA LYS A 244 -5.68 8.33 -17.81
C LYS A 244 -7.18 8.51 -18.04
N SER A 245 -7.79 7.66 -18.87
CA SER A 245 -9.23 7.61 -19.12
C SER A 245 -10.06 7.18 -17.90
N ASP A 246 -9.43 6.48 -16.96
CA ASP A 246 -10.06 5.88 -15.79
C ASP A 246 -9.90 6.75 -14.53
N VAL A 247 -9.33 7.95 -14.68
CA VAL A 247 -9.21 8.95 -13.63
C VAL A 247 -10.06 10.16 -13.95
N ILE A 248 -11.20 10.27 -13.26
CA ILE A 248 -12.23 11.27 -13.57
C ILE A 248 -12.37 12.20 -12.37
N SER A 249 -12.09 13.50 -12.55
CA SER A 249 -12.40 14.49 -11.53
C SER A 249 -13.83 15.03 -11.70
N PRO A 250 -14.75 14.81 -10.75
CA PRO A 250 -16.06 15.47 -10.75
C PRO A 250 -15.96 17.00 -10.57
N MET A 251 -14.78 17.53 -10.25
CA MET A 251 -14.53 18.98 -10.10
C MET A 251 -14.09 19.66 -11.40
N MET A 252 -13.90 18.91 -12.49
CA MET A 252 -13.57 19.44 -13.83
C MET A 252 -14.79 19.43 -14.78
N ARG A 253 -16.01 19.40 -14.24
CA ARG A 253 -17.26 19.58 -14.99
C ARG A 253 -17.96 20.87 -14.58
#